data_AF-A0A7C0ZVN2-F1
#
_entry.id   AF-A0A7C0ZVN2-F1
#
_cell.length_a   1.000
_cell.length_b   1.000
_cell.length_c   1.000
_cell.angle_alpha   90.00
_cell.angle_beta   90.00
_cell.angle_gamma   90.00
#
_symmetry.space_group_name_H-M   'P 1'
#
loop_
_entity.id
_entity.type
_entity.pdbx_description
1 polymer ?
#
loop_
_entity_poly.entity_id
_entity_poly.type
_entity_poly.pdbx_seq_one_letter_code
_entity_poly.pdbx_strand_id
1 'polypeptide(L)'
;MLPLPFSLGGLESSRLPLVLKPLECFIPLTHLEKKQDLLKCYFLGETLRGRFSRKRYLRDLAVQRARRLVELSWKMHSEDEELARRYNLLAMALLKRVRAKVPRDLKRKFCRKCGTPLIPGRTARVRLVQRRFPHVVITCLYCGKVYRIPYLREKKARKSA
;
A
#
# COMPACT_ATOMS: atom_id res chain seq x y z
N MET A 1 5.17 -11.20 65.74
CA MET A 1 6.54 -11.69 65.51
C MET A 1 6.60 -12.24 64.09
N LEU A 2 7.29 -11.49 63.23
CA LEU A 2 7.78 -11.89 61.89
C LEU A 2 8.71 -13.12 62.02
N PRO A 3 8.98 -13.93 60.96
CA PRO A 3 9.32 -13.39 59.63
C PRO A 3 8.96 -14.24 58.37
N LEU A 4 8.96 -13.56 57.21
CA LEU A 4 9.27 -14.09 55.86
C LEU A 4 10.82 -14.35 55.77
N PRO A 5 11.53 -14.59 54.63
CA PRO A 5 11.21 -14.94 53.22
C PRO A 5 12.17 -16.05 52.66
N PHE A 6 12.37 -16.10 51.32
CA PHE A 6 13.30 -16.91 50.48
C PHE A 6 12.71 -18.25 49.98
N SER A 7 12.71 -18.60 48.69
CA SER A 7 13.46 -18.12 47.54
C SER A 7 12.79 -18.61 46.25
N LEU A 8 12.38 -17.69 45.36
CA LEU A 8 12.18 -18.00 43.94
C LEU A 8 13.13 -17.10 43.17
N GLY A 9 14.31 -17.66 42.91
CA GLY A 9 15.30 -17.11 42.00
C GLY A 9 14.75 -17.06 40.58
N GLY A 10 15.05 -15.96 39.90
CA GLY A 10 14.59 -15.66 38.56
C GLY A 10 15.10 -16.61 37.49
N LEU A 11 14.26 -16.80 36.48
CA LEU A 11 14.71 -16.97 35.12
C LEU A 11 14.33 -15.69 34.36
N GLU A 12 15.27 -14.75 34.38
CA GLU A 12 15.40 -13.72 33.35
C GLU A 12 15.53 -14.42 31.99
N SER A 13 14.45 -14.44 31.23
CA SER A 13 14.53 -14.55 29.78
C SER A 13 14.56 -13.14 29.21
N SER A 14 15.76 -12.58 29.34
CA SER A 14 16.31 -11.54 28.49
C SER A 14 15.66 -11.49 27.10
N ARG A 15 15.09 -10.32 26.80
CA ARG A 15 15.49 -9.52 25.63
C ARG A 15 15.91 -10.38 24.43
N LEU A 16 14.94 -10.84 23.64
CA LEU A 16 15.19 -10.90 22.21
C LEU A 16 14.88 -9.50 21.67
N PRO A 17 15.91 -8.70 21.37
CA PRO A 17 15.71 -7.35 20.93
C PRO A 17 15.05 -7.40 19.56
N LEU A 18 14.24 -6.38 19.30
CA LEU A 18 13.93 -5.87 17.98
C LEU A 18 15.23 -5.43 17.28
N VAL A 19 16.13 -6.37 16.99
CA VAL A 19 17.24 -6.16 16.07
C VAL A 19 16.63 -6.33 14.69
N LEU A 20 16.12 -5.21 14.18
CA LEU A 20 16.41 -4.73 12.83
C LEU A 20 17.04 -5.81 11.95
N LYS A 21 16.21 -6.72 11.44
CA LYS A 21 16.61 -7.46 10.24
C LYS A 21 16.67 -6.42 9.13
N PRO A 22 17.84 -6.28 8.49
CA PRO A 22 18.13 -5.18 7.60
C PRO A 22 17.05 -5.09 6.52
N LEU A 23 16.79 -3.85 6.16
CA LEU A 23 15.98 -3.39 5.06
C LEU A 23 16.52 -3.94 3.73
N GLU A 24 16.42 -5.24 3.52
CA GLU A 24 16.77 -5.89 2.26
C GLU A 24 15.50 -6.47 1.67
N CYS A 25 14.74 -5.58 1.04
CA CYS A 25 13.80 -5.94 0.00
C CYS A 25 13.63 -4.73 -0.90
N PHE A 26 14.64 -4.55 -1.75
CA PHE A 26 14.56 -3.90 -3.05
C PHE A 26 13.93 -2.51 -3.02
N ILE A 27 14.81 -1.52 -2.89
CA ILE A 27 14.67 -0.27 -3.61
C ILE A 27 14.79 -0.64 -5.10
N PRO A 28 13.72 -0.72 -5.93
CA PRO A 28 13.91 -0.36 -7.32
C PRO A 28 14.18 1.14 -7.28
N LEU A 29 15.47 1.44 -7.41
CA LEU A 29 16.05 2.75 -7.72
C LEU A 29 15.38 3.30 -8.98
N THR A 30 14.16 3.82 -8.85
CA THR A 30 13.47 4.57 -9.93
C THR A 30 13.18 6.00 -9.50
N HIS A 31 13.85 6.46 -8.43
CA HIS A 31 13.68 7.83 -7.93
C HIS A 31 14.95 8.52 -7.44
N LEU A 32 16.09 7.83 -7.33
CA LEU A 32 17.32 8.48 -6.86
C LEU A 32 17.96 9.40 -7.91
N GLU A 33 17.65 9.23 -9.20
CA GLU A 33 18.12 10.16 -10.24
C GLU A 33 17.38 11.51 -10.20
N LYS A 34 16.10 11.55 -9.81
CA LYS A 34 15.34 12.81 -9.68
C LYS A 34 15.72 13.64 -8.45
N LYS A 35 16.51 13.09 -7.53
CA LYS A 35 16.95 13.80 -6.33
C LYS A 35 17.96 14.91 -6.68
N GLN A 36 18.72 14.73 -7.76
CA GLN A 36 19.67 15.73 -8.26
C GLN A 36 18.95 16.97 -8.83
N ASP A 37 17.81 16.80 -9.50
CA ASP A 37 17.05 17.93 -10.07
C ASP A 37 16.34 18.78 -9.00
N LEU A 38 15.92 18.16 -7.89
CA LEU A 38 15.23 18.86 -6.80
C LEU A 38 16.16 19.66 -5.91
N LEU A 39 17.39 19.17 -5.69
CA LEU A 39 18.41 19.93 -4.98
C LEU A 39 18.85 21.16 -5.78
N LYS A 40 18.91 21.06 -7.12
CA LYS A 40 19.14 22.22 -8.00
C LYS A 40 18.02 23.26 -7.89
N CYS A 41 16.75 22.83 -7.89
CA CYS A 41 15.61 23.73 -7.70
C CYS A 41 15.50 24.38 -6.30
N TYR A 42 15.80 23.62 -5.23
CA TYR A 42 15.60 24.09 -3.86
C TYR A 42 16.78 24.89 -3.30
N PHE A 43 18.00 24.74 -3.85
CA PHE A 43 19.21 25.34 -3.27
C PHE A 43 19.86 26.42 -4.15
N LEU A 44 19.71 26.41 -5.48
CA LEU A 44 20.42 27.34 -6.38
C LEU A 44 19.58 28.50 -6.92
N GLY A 45 18.27 28.55 -6.67
CA GLY A 45 17.44 29.68 -7.12
C GLY A 45 17.44 29.91 -8.64
N GLU A 46 17.90 28.93 -9.43
CA GLU A 46 17.92 29.03 -10.88
C GLU A 46 16.55 28.66 -11.43
N THR A 47 15.97 29.60 -12.18
CA THR A 47 14.67 29.46 -12.81
C THR A 47 14.72 28.39 -13.90
N LEU A 48 14.50 27.13 -13.52
CA LEU A 48 14.25 26.08 -14.51
C LEU A 48 13.00 26.47 -15.31
N ARG A 49 13.22 26.83 -16.58
CA ARG A 49 12.20 26.93 -17.64
C ARG A 49 11.59 25.54 -17.84
N GLY A 50 10.76 25.11 -16.91
CA GLY A 50 10.25 23.75 -16.85
C GLY A 50 8.99 23.72 -16.02
N ARG A 51 7.92 23.18 -16.60
CA ARG A 51 6.54 23.15 -16.10
C ARG A 51 6.38 22.19 -14.87
N PHE A 52 7.35 22.16 -13.95
CA PHE A 52 7.38 21.33 -12.75
C PHE A 52 6.76 22.08 -11.57
N SER A 53 5.43 22.05 -11.49
CA SER A 53 4.74 22.58 -10.31
C SER A 53 5.11 21.73 -9.09
N ARG A 54 5.54 22.35 -7.98
CA ARG A 54 5.76 21.71 -6.66
C ARG A 54 4.64 20.73 -6.27
N LYS A 55 3.40 21.06 -6.65
CA LYS A 55 2.21 20.21 -6.45
C LYS A 55 2.27 18.88 -7.21
N ARG A 56 2.83 18.85 -8.42
CA ARG A 56 3.04 17.62 -9.21
C ARG A 56 4.05 16.70 -8.52
N TYR A 57 5.18 17.25 -8.10
CA TYR A 57 6.20 16.49 -7.38
C TYR A 57 5.66 15.86 -6.09
N LEU A 58 4.93 16.63 -5.27
CA LEU A 58 4.31 16.10 -4.05
C LEU A 58 3.29 14.99 -4.34
N ARG A 59 2.53 15.09 -5.43
CA ARG A 59 1.60 14.03 -5.87
C ARG A 59 2.36 12.77 -6.27
N ASP A 60 3.43 12.91 -7.04
CA ASP A 60 4.23 11.77 -7.50
C ASP A 60 4.90 11.06 -6.32
N LEU A 61 5.44 11.82 -5.37
CA LEU A 61 6.03 11.29 -4.14
C LEU A 61 4.98 10.58 -3.27
N ALA A 62 3.78 11.15 -3.14
CA ALA A 62 2.69 10.53 -2.39
C ALA A 62 2.25 9.20 -3.03
N VAL A 63 2.20 9.12 -4.37
CA VAL A 63 1.87 7.89 -5.10
C VAL A 63 2.93 6.81 -4.86
N GLN A 64 4.22 7.17 -4.89
CA GLN A 64 5.30 6.22 -4.61
C GLN A 64 5.24 5.68 -3.18
N ARG A 65 5.04 6.56 -2.20
CA ARG A 65 4.89 6.16 -0.78
C ARG A 65 3.66 5.26 -0.60
N ALA A 66 2.54 5.60 -1.22
CA ALA A 66 1.33 4.78 -1.16
C ALA A 66 1.54 3.39 -1.78
N ARG A 67 2.31 3.27 -2.87
CA ARG A 67 2.67 1.97 -3.46
C ARG A 67 3.42 1.09 -2.46
N ARG A 68 4.46 1.65 -1.84
CA ARG A 68 5.28 0.93 -0.86
C ARG A 68 4.47 0.50 0.36
N LEU A 69 3.57 1.34 0.87
CA LEU A 69 2.67 0.98 1.97
C LEU A 69 1.73 -0.19 1.61
N VAL A 70 1.20 -0.21 0.39
CA VAL A 70 0.35 -1.31 -0.07
C VAL A 70 1.15 -2.60 -0.24
N GLU A 71 2.40 -2.52 -0.71
CA GLU A 71 3.29 -3.69 -0.79
C GLU A 71 3.61 -4.26 0.60
N LEU A 72 3.90 -3.41 1.57
CA LEU A 72 4.09 -3.83 2.97
C LEU A 72 2.82 -4.45 3.54
N SER A 73 1.65 -3.89 3.24
CA SER A 73 0.37 -4.45 3.65
C SER A 73 0.18 -5.89 3.13
N TRP A 74 0.57 -6.17 1.89
CA TRP A 74 0.49 -7.52 1.32
C TRP A 74 1.44 -8.51 2.01
N LYS A 75 2.65 -8.08 2.37
CA LYS A 75 3.64 -8.92 3.06
C LYS A 75 3.18 -9.24 4.49
N MET A 76 2.75 -8.22 5.24
CA MET A 76 2.37 -8.37 6.65
C MET A 76 1.01 -9.04 6.84
N HIS A 77 0.19 -9.21 5.80
CA HIS A 77 -1.15 -9.79 5.97
C HIS A 77 -1.15 -11.20 6.56
N SER A 78 -0.11 -11.99 6.30
CA SER A 78 0.02 -13.34 6.84
C SER A 78 0.39 -13.36 8.32
N GLU A 79 1.09 -12.33 8.79
CA GLU A 79 1.57 -12.21 10.17
C GLU A 79 0.53 -11.46 11.01
N ASP A 80 0.21 -10.22 10.61
CA ASP A 80 -0.67 -9.31 11.34
C ASP A 80 -1.70 -8.65 10.42
N GLU A 81 -2.94 -9.11 10.49
CA GLU A 81 -4.01 -8.61 9.64
C GLU A 81 -4.36 -7.14 9.94
N GLU A 82 -4.32 -6.76 11.23
CA GLU A 82 -4.62 -5.40 11.66
C GLU A 82 -3.59 -4.40 11.16
N LEU A 83 -2.31 -4.78 11.23
CA LEU A 83 -1.21 -3.94 10.74
C LEU A 83 -1.31 -3.75 9.23
N ALA A 84 -1.64 -4.82 8.49
CA ALA A 84 -1.89 -4.74 7.05
C ALA A 84 -3.03 -3.77 6.72
N ARG A 85 -4.12 -3.77 7.48
CA ARG A 85 -5.23 -2.80 7.30
C ARG A 85 -4.76 -1.37 7.59
N ARG A 86 -4.00 -1.15 8.67
CA ARG A 86 -3.46 0.17 9.04
C ARG A 86 -2.60 0.77 7.93
N TYR A 87 -1.71 0.00 7.31
CA TYR A 87 -0.88 0.48 6.20
C TYR A 87 -1.70 0.98 5.01
N ASN A 88 -2.78 0.27 4.65
CA ASN A 88 -3.65 0.69 3.54
C ASN A 88 -4.48 1.94 3.90
N LEU A 89 -4.91 2.08 5.15
CA LEU A 89 -5.57 3.29 5.63
C LEU A 89 -4.62 4.49 5.57
N LEU A 90 -3.37 4.33 6.00
CA LEU A 90 -2.32 5.36 5.88
C LEU A 90 -2.06 5.72 4.41
N ALA A 91 -1.96 4.74 3.52
CA ALA A 91 -1.78 4.98 2.09
C ALA A 91 -2.93 5.81 1.52
N MET A 92 -4.18 5.52 1.91
CA MET A 92 -5.34 6.27 1.47
C MET A 92 -5.38 7.69 2.06
N ALA A 93 -5.00 7.85 3.33
CA ALA A 93 -4.90 9.15 3.98
C ALA A 93 -3.87 10.06 3.30
N LEU A 94 -2.71 9.51 2.92
CA LEU A 94 -1.68 10.22 2.16
C LEU A 94 -2.20 10.70 0.81
N LEU A 95 -2.84 9.81 0.03
CA LEU A 95 -3.39 10.16 -1.28
C LEU A 95 -4.50 11.22 -1.19
N LYS A 96 -5.36 11.12 -0.17
CA LYS A 96 -6.42 12.11 0.10
C LYS A 96 -5.82 13.48 0.42
N ARG A 97 -4.81 13.54 1.30
CA ARG A 97 -4.17 14.80 1.71
C ARG A 97 -3.59 15.57 0.52
N VAL A 98 -2.93 14.87 -0.40
CA VAL A 98 -2.31 15.50 -1.59
C VAL A 98 -3.30 15.61 -2.76
N ARG A 99 -4.56 15.16 -2.59
CA ARG A 99 -5.60 15.09 -3.63
C ARG A 99 -5.09 14.37 -4.89
N ALA A 100 -4.26 13.34 -4.69
CA ALA A 100 -3.70 12.55 -5.77
C ALA A 100 -4.71 11.49 -6.23
N LYS A 101 -4.78 11.26 -7.54
CA LYS A 101 -5.59 10.17 -8.10
C LYS A 101 -4.94 8.84 -7.72
N VAL A 102 -5.73 7.94 -7.13
CA VAL A 102 -5.24 6.58 -6.86
C VAL A 102 -4.92 5.89 -8.20
N PRO A 103 -3.68 5.38 -8.39
CA PRO A 103 -3.30 4.67 -9.62
C PRO A 103 -4.15 3.39 -9.78
N ARG A 104 -4.34 2.96 -11.03
CA ARG A 104 -5.24 1.83 -11.37
C ARG A 104 -4.83 0.53 -10.69
N ASP A 105 -3.53 0.32 -10.52
CA ASP A 105 -2.96 -0.89 -9.92
C ASP A 105 -3.34 -0.99 -8.44
N LEU A 106 -3.20 0.11 -7.69
CA LEU A 106 -3.52 0.14 -6.27
C LEU A 106 -5.02 0.03 -6.01
N LYS A 107 -5.88 0.56 -6.90
CA LYS A 107 -7.34 0.49 -6.76
C LYS A 107 -7.90 -0.94 -6.64
N ARG A 108 -7.17 -1.94 -7.15
CA ARG A 108 -7.60 -3.35 -7.19
C ARG A 108 -7.00 -4.18 -6.05
N LYS A 109 -5.93 -3.69 -5.41
CA LYS A 109 -5.16 -4.45 -4.41
C LYS A 109 -5.73 -4.41 -2.99
N PHE A 110 -6.56 -3.43 -2.66
CA PHE A 110 -7.13 -3.29 -1.30
C PHE A 110 -8.56 -2.75 -1.32
N CYS A 111 -9.28 -2.99 -0.24
CA CYS A 111 -10.63 -2.48 -0.05
C CYS A 111 -10.62 -1.02 0.38
N ARG A 112 -11.31 -0.14 -0.35
CA ARG A 112 -11.45 1.29 -0.04
C ARG A 112 -12.28 1.60 1.21
N LYS A 113 -13.07 0.63 1.70
CA LYS A 113 -13.94 0.81 2.88
C LYS A 113 -13.19 0.42 4.16
N CYS A 114 -12.73 -0.82 4.26
CA CYS A 114 -12.08 -1.35 5.47
C CYS A 114 -10.55 -1.31 5.43
N GLY A 115 -9.92 -1.06 4.29
CA GLY A 115 -8.46 -1.10 4.16
C GLY A 115 -7.87 -2.50 4.08
N THR A 116 -8.66 -3.57 4.10
CA THR A 116 -8.12 -4.93 4.01
C THR A 116 -7.51 -5.20 2.63
N PRO A 117 -6.31 -5.80 2.52
CA PRO A 117 -5.73 -6.22 1.25
C PRO A 117 -6.63 -7.28 0.59
N LEU A 118 -6.90 -7.13 -0.71
CA LEU A 118 -7.80 -8.02 -1.45
C LEU A 118 -7.00 -9.20 -2.02
N ILE A 119 -6.78 -10.22 -1.21
CA ILE A 119 -6.14 -11.46 -1.65
C ILE A 119 -7.23 -12.42 -2.15
N PRO A 120 -7.20 -12.82 -3.44
CA PRO A 120 -8.15 -13.78 -3.97
C PRO A 120 -8.02 -15.11 -3.23
N GLY A 121 -9.16 -15.68 -2.82
CA GLY A 121 -9.21 -16.97 -2.12
C GLY A 121 -9.18 -16.88 -0.60
N ARG A 122 -8.56 -15.85 -0.01
CA ARG A 122 -8.57 -15.62 1.45
C ARG A 122 -9.54 -14.51 1.85
N THR A 123 -9.26 -13.30 1.39
CA THR A 123 -9.95 -12.07 1.84
C THR A 123 -11.00 -11.60 0.83
N ALA A 124 -10.80 -11.96 -0.43
CA ALA A 124 -11.60 -11.50 -1.55
C ALA A 124 -12.13 -12.68 -2.37
N ARG A 125 -13.39 -12.58 -2.77
CA ARG A 125 -14.03 -13.48 -3.72
C ARG A 125 -14.07 -12.81 -5.09
N VAL A 126 -13.37 -13.38 -6.06
CA VAL A 126 -13.33 -12.88 -7.44
C VAL A 126 -14.19 -13.77 -8.33
N ARG A 127 -15.11 -13.18 -9.08
CA ARG A 127 -16.00 -13.87 -10.02
C ARG A 127 -15.97 -13.17 -11.38
N LEU A 128 -15.97 -13.94 -12.46
CA LEU A 128 -16.16 -13.43 -13.81
C LEU A 128 -17.63 -13.58 -14.18
N VAL A 129 -18.30 -12.46 -14.45
CA VAL A 129 -19.71 -12.45 -14.85
C VAL A 129 -19.80 -11.90 -16.26
N GLN A 130 -20.49 -12.63 -17.14
CA GLN A 130 -20.71 -12.22 -18.53
C GLN A 130 -22.13 -11.73 -18.80
N ARG A 131 -23.06 -11.95 -17.86
CA ARG A 131 -24.48 -11.57 -18.01
C ARG A 131 -24.63 -10.04 -18.11
N ARG A 132 -25.46 -9.56 -19.06
CA ARG A 132 -25.68 -8.15 -19.47
C ARG A 132 -24.45 -7.46 -20.05
N PHE A 133 -23.36 -7.40 -19.31
CA PHE A 133 -22.07 -6.92 -19.80
C PHE A 133 -20.91 -7.66 -19.13
N PRO A 134 -19.80 -7.91 -19.84
CA PRO A 134 -18.64 -8.61 -19.30
C PRO A 134 -17.95 -7.77 -18.21
N HIS A 135 -17.94 -8.26 -16.97
CA HIS A 135 -17.28 -7.61 -15.85
C HIS A 135 -16.70 -8.58 -14.83
N VAL A 136 -15.64 -8.14 -14.15
CA VAL A 136 -15.05 -8.83 -12.99
C VAL A 136 -15.71 -8.27 -11.73
N VAL A 137 -16.22 -9.17 -10.90
CA VAL A 137 -16.78 -8.84 -9.58
C VAL A 137 -15.76 -9.25 -8.52
N ILE A 138 -15.32 -8.29 -7.71
CA ILE A 138 -14.44 -8.53 -6.57
C ILE A 138 -15.22 -8.16 -5.31
N THR A 139 -15.55 -9.13 -4.48
CA THR A 139 -16.25 -8.93 -3.22
C THR A 139 -15.28 -9.07 -2.06
N CYS A 140 -15.21 -8.06 -1.21
CA CYS A 140 -14.48 -8.15 0.05
C CYS A 140 -15.30 -8.97 1.06
N LEU A 141 -14.69 -10.00 1.64
CA LEU A 141 -15.37 -10.89 2.59
C LEU A 141 -15.52 -10.27 3.99
N TYR A 142 -14.70 -9.27 4.33
CA TYR A 142 -14.74 -8.61 5.65
C TYR A 142 -15.87 -7.57 5.77
N CYS A 143 -16.08 -6.76 4.73
CA CYS A 143 -17.04 -5.64 4.79
C CYS A 143 -18.18 -5.75 3.77
N GLY A 144 -18.19 -6.80 2.96
CA GLY A 144 -19.20 -7.03 1.91
C GLY A 144 -19.13 -6.07 0.72
N LYS A 145 -18.15 -5.15 0.66
CA LYS A 145 -18.08 -4.19 -0.45
C LYS A 145 -17.76 -4.91 -1.76
N VAL A 146 -18.60 -4.67 -2.77
CA VAL A 146 -18.46 -5.22 -4.11
C VAL A 146 -17.84 -4.19 -5.06
N TYR A 147 -16.80 -4.59 -5.77
CA TYR A 147 -16.18 -3.84 -6.84
C TYR A 147 -16.48 -4.50 -8.18
N ARG A 148 -16.90 -3.70 -9.17
CA ARG A 148 -17.20 -4.17 -10.53
C ARG A 148 -16.22 -3.52 -11.50
N ILE A 149 -15.49 -4.33 -12.26
CA ILE A 149 -14.50 -3.88 -13.24
C ILE A 149 -14.97 -4.36 -14.61
N PRO A 150 -15.55 -3.48 -15.45
CA PRO A 150 -15.92 -3.84 -16.81
C PRO A 150 -14.66 -4.12 -17.65
N TYR A 151 -14.72 -5.13 -18.52
CA TYR A 151 -13.66 -5.44 -19.50
C TYR A 151 -14.20 -5.42 -20.95
N LEU A 152 -15.18 -4.54 -21.21
CA LEU A 152 -15.81 -4.41 -22.52
C LEU A 152 -14.84 -3.97 -23.62
N ARG A 153 -13.92 -3.05 -23.31
CA ARG A 153 -12.99 -2.49 -24.30
C ARG A 153 -12.04 -3.59 -24.80
N GLU A 154 -11.53 -4.37 -23.87
CA GLU A 154 -10.63 -5.50 -24.11
C GLU A 154 -11.35 -6.60 -24.90
N LYS A 155 -12.62 -6.90 -24.57
CA LYS A 155 -13.41 -7.89 -25.32
C LYS A 155 -13.73 -7.43 -26.75
N LYS A 156 -13.99 -6.13 -26.97
CA LYS A 156 -14.20 -5.57 -28.31
C LYS A 156 -12.91 -5.62 -29.14
N ALA A 157 -11.77 -5.21 -28.56
CA ALA A 157 -10.48 -5.23 -29.23
C ALA A 157 -10.09 -6.64 -29.71
N ARG A 158 -10.39 -7.69 -28.92
CA ARG A 158 -10.16 -9.09 -29.32
C ARG A 158 -11.08 -9.60 -30.44
N LYS A 159 -12.22 -8.95 -30.67
CA LYS A 159 -13.15 -9.33 -31.76
C LYS A 159 -12.82 -8.65 -33.08
N SER A 160 -12.14 -7.50 -33.04
CA SER A 160 -11.76 -6.71 -34.20
C SER A 160 -10.35 -7.04 -34.73
N ALA A 161 -9.58 -7.82 -33.96
CA ALA A 161 -8.31 -8.38 -34.34
C ALA A 161 -8.53 -9.80 -34.86
#